data_AF-A0A7V6BZC9-F1
#
_entry.id   AF-A0A7V6BZC9-F1
#
_cell.length_a   1.000
_cell.length_b   1.000
_cell.length_c   1.000
_cell.angle_alpha   90.00
_cell.angle_beta   90.00
_cell.angle_gamma   90.00
#
_symmetry.space_group_name_H-M   'P 1'
#
loop_
_entity.id
_entity.type
_entity.pdbx_description
1 polymer ?
#
loop_
_entity_poly.entity_id
_entity_poly.type
_entity_poly.pdbx_seq_one_letter_code
_entity_poly.pdbx_strand_id
1 'polypeptide(L)' 'FDDDIYLLWDELAMPPFSFFDDGSLASEQQFYQLTVVQLLVNEQQTATNVQAIANKLQSLLEKTPKSFGWQILEDLRDL' A
#
# COMPACT_ATOMS: atom_id res chain seq x y z
N PHE A 1 13.35 0.06 -1.92
CA PHE A 1 13.42 -0.73 -0.69
C PHE A 1 14.82 -1.33 -0.61
N ASP A 2 15.07 -2.35 0.21
CA ASP A 2 16.35 -3.06 0.20
C ASP A 2 16.50 -3.88 -1.10
N ASP A 3 17.67 -4.46 -1.36
CA ASP A 3 17.87 -5.32 -2.52
C ASP A 3 16.82 -6.45 -2.55
N ASP A 4 16.29 -6.77 -3.74
CA ASP A 4 15.24 -7.76 -3.98
C ASP A 4 13.83 -7.45 -3.44
N ILE A 5 13.57 -6.25 -2.90
CA ILE A 5 12.23 -5.78 -2.54
C ILE A 5 11.78 -4.66 -3.47
N TYR A 6 10.62 -4.88 -4.11
CA TYR A 6 10.03 -3.98 -5.09
C TYR A 6 8.69 -3.47 -4.60
N LEU A 7 8.45 -2.17 -4.80
CA LEU A 7 7.13 -1.56 -4.62
C LEU A 7 6.55 -1.31 -6.02
N LEU A 8 5.40 -1.92 -6.28
CA LEU A 8 4.61 -1.72 -7.49
C LEU A 8 3.43 -0.79 -7.16
N TRP A 9 3.02 -0.02 -8.15
CA TRP A 9 1.93 0.95 -8.08
C TRP A 9 1.09 0.88 -9.35
N ASP A 10 -0.12 0.37 -9.22
CA ASP A 10 -1.00 0.10 -10.36
C ASP A 10 -2.22 1.01 -10.26
N GLU A 11 -2.47 1.83 -11.28
CA GLU A 11 -3.67 2.66 -11.33
C GLU A 11 -4.92 1.79 -11.42
N LEU A 12 -5.90 2.06 -10.55
CA LEU A 12 -7.18 1.37 -10.57
C LEU A 12 -8.11 2.05 -11.58
N ALA A 13 -8.69 1.24 -12.46
CA ALA A 13 -9.64 1.73 -13.47
C ALA A 13 -10.90 2.35 -12.86
N MET A 14 -11.26 1.96 -11.62
CA MET A 14 -12.35 2.54 -10.85
C MET A 14 -11.96 2.61 -9.37
N PRO A 15 -12.46 3.62 -8.62
CA PRO A 15 -12.26 3.69 -7.17
C PRO A 15 -12.79 2.44 -6.43
N PRO A 16 -12.16 2.03 -5.32
CA PRO A 16 -12.58 0.87 -4.53
C PRO A 16 -13.86 1.12 -3.69
N PHE A 17 -14.36 2.35 -3.66
CA PHE A 17 -15.59 2.77 -2.99
C PHE A 17 -16.21 3.97 -3.72
N SER A 18 -17.47 4.32 -3.44
CA SER A 18 -18.16 5.42 -4.13
C SER A 18 -17.96 6.79 -3.48
N PHE A 19 -17.91 6.86 -2.15
CA PHE A 19 -17.81 8.10 -1.37
C PHE A 19 -16.78 7.98 -0.26
N PHE A 20 -16.11 9.09 0.05
CA PHE A 20 -15.29 9.22 1.26
C PHE A 20 -16.17 9.41 2.51
N ASP A 21 -15.57 9.33 3.70
CA ASP A 21 -16.25 9.52 5.00
C ASP A 21 -16.90 10.91 5.14
N ASP A 22 -16.42 11.91 4.41
CA ASP A 22 -16.98 13.27 4.38
C ASP A 22 -18.13 13.44 3.36
N GLY A 23 -18.47 12.38 2.61
CA GLY A 23 -19.52 12.37 1.60
C GLY A 23 -19.09 12.85 0.22
N SER A 24 -17.83 13.21 0.01
CA SER A 24 -17.30 13.56 -1.32
C SER A 24 -17.17 12.32 -2.22
N LEU A 25 -17.22 12.51 -3.55
CA LEU A 25 -17.17 11.42 -4.52
C LEU A 25 -15.74 10.89 -4.69
N ALA A 26 -15.58 9.57 -4.57
CA ALA A 26 -14.30 8.92 -4.82
C ALA A 26 -13.84 9.09 -6.28
N SER A 27 -14.76 9.15 -7.24
CA SER A 27 -14.45 9.32 -8.66
C SER A 27 -13.71 10.62 -9.00
N GLU A 28 -13.61 11.57 -8.07
CA GLU A 28 -12.85 12.81 -8.23
C GLU A 28 -11.34 12.62 -8.00
N GLN A 29 -10.91 11.45 -7.51
CA GLN A 29 -9.52 11.12 -7.21
C GLN A 29 -8.99 9.99 -8.10
N GLN A 30 -7.66 9.93 -8.27
CA GLN A 30 -6.98 8.79 -8.89
C GLN A 30 -6.54 7.81 -7.80
N PHE A 31 -6.82 6.52 -8.00
CA PHE A 31 -6.48 5.47 -7.06
C PHE A 31 -5.37 4.59 -7.60
N TYR A 32 -4.44 4.23 -6.72
CA TYR A 32 -3.35 3.31 -7.02
C TYR A 32 -3.34 2.19 -5.99
N GLN A 33 -3.26 0.94 -6.45
CA GLN A 33 -2.95 -0.19 -5.59
C GLN A 33 -1.44 -0.27 -5.41
N LEU A 34 -0.99 -0.32 -4.15
CA LEU A 34 0.41 -0.54 -3.81
C LEU A 34 0.64 -2.01 -3.48
N THR A 35 1.59 -2.64 -4.16
CA THR A 35 1.96 -4.05 -3.95
C THR A 35 3.44 -4.16 -3.64
N VAL A 36 3.80 -4.81 -2.53
CA VAL A 36 5.20 -5.12 -2.21
C VAL A 36 5.51 -6.54 -2.66
N VAL A 37 6.55 -6.69 -3.47
CA VAL A 37 7.04 -7.98 -3.97
C VAL A 37 8.46 -8.18 -3.46
N GLN A 38 8.73 -9.33 -2.86
CA GLN A 38 10.08 -9.75 -2.50
C GLN A 38 10.48 -10.95 -3.35
N LEU A 39 11.63 -10.86 -4.02
CA LEU A 39 12.22 -12.00 -4.71
C LEU A 39 13.07 -12.81 -3.73
N LEU A 40 12.83 -14.11 -3.67
CA LEU A 40 13.62 -15.06 -2.91
C LEU A 40 14.37 -15.95 -3.90
N VAL A 41 15.70 -15.95 -3.81
CA VAL A 41 16.65 -16.73 -4.62
C VAL A 41 16.58 -18.22 -4.30
N ASN A 42 16.25 -18.60 -3.06
CA ASN A 42 15.99 -20.00 -2.70
C ASN A 42 14.92 -20.12 -1.60
N GLU A 43 14.31 -21.31 -1.50
CA GLU A 43 13.24 -21.60 -0.53
C GLU A 43 13.72 -21.55 0.94
N GLN A 44 15.03 -21.61 1.20
CA GLN A 44 15.57 -21.46 2.55
C GLN A 44 15.66 -19.99 3.01
N GLN A 45 15.48 -19.02 2.11
CA GLN A 45 15.37 -17.62 2.50
C GLN A 45 13.99 -17.38 3.14
N THR A 46 14.00 -16.95 4.39
CA THR A 46 12.79 -16.52 5.07
C THR A 46 12.31 -15.19 4.47
N ALA A 47 11.01 -15.08 4.19
CA ALA A 47 10.40 -13.82 3.82
C ALA A 47 10.70 -12.74 4.88
N THR A 48 10.95 -11.52 4.43
CA THR A 48 11.18 -10.36 5.32
C THR A 48 9.96 -10.15 6.21
N ASN A 49 10.19 -9.61 7.41
CA ASN A 49 9.12 -9.26 8.35
C ASN A 49 8.13 -8.28 7.69
N VAL A 50 6.94 -8.78 7.37
CA VAL A 50 5.85 -8.01 6.74
C VAL A 50 5.55 -6.75 7.54
N GLN A 51 5.55 -6.81 8.88
CA GLN A 51 5.34 -5.63 9.73
C GLN A 51 6.44 -4.59 9.55
N ALA A 52 7.70 -5.02 9.40
CA ALA A 52 8.81 -4.09 9.18
C ALA A 52 8.69 -3.40 7.81
N ILE A 53 8.25 -4.12 6.78
CA ILE A 53 7.96 -3.56 5.45
C ILE A 53 6.80 -2.58 5.53
N ALA A 54 5.72 -2.95 6.22
CA ALA A 54 4.52 -2.15 6.36
C ALA A 54 4.83 -0.83 7.10
N ASN A 55 5.54 -0.91 8.24
CA ASN A 55 6.05 0.27 8.96
C ASN A 55 6.95 1.16 8.08
N LYS A 56 7.82 0.56 7.25
CA LYS A 56 8.69 1.30 6.32
C LYS A 56 7.87 2.00 5.24
N LEU A 57 6.86 1.32 4.68
CA LEU A 57 5.95 1.89 3.69
C LEU A 57 5.11 3.03 4.30
N GLN A 58 4.57 2.82 5.50
CA GLN A 58 3.84 3.86 6.24
C GLN A 58 4.71 5.11 6.44
N SER A 59 5.95 4.95 6.90
CA SER A 59 6.86 6.09 7.10
C SER A 59 7.18 6.85 5.79
N LEU A 60 7.11 6.17 4.63
CA LEU A 60 7.24 6.82 3.33
C LEU A 60 5.96 7.56 2.94
N LEU A 61 4.80 6.95 3.15
CA LEU A 61 3.50 7.55 2.88
C LEU A 61 3.20 8.75 3.79
N GLU A 62 3.64 8.75 5.04
CA GLU A 62 3.52 9.90 5.94
C GLU A 62 4.27 11.15 5.47
N LYS A 63 5.24 10.98 4.56
CA LYS A 63 6.01 12.10 3.97
C LYS A 63 5.39 12.66 2.70
N THR A 64 4.33 12.05 2.17
CA THR A 64 3.65 12.57 0.98
C THR A 64 2.92 13.88 1.31
N PRO A 65 2.65 14.75 0.32
CA PRO A 65 1.84 15.94 0.52
C PRO A 65 0.49 15.61 1.16
N LYS A 66 -0.09 16.56 1.92
CA LYS A 66 -1.37 16.36 2.63
C LYS A 66 -2.56 16.02 1.73
N SER A 67 -2.48 16.35 0.43
CA SER A 67 -3.49 16.00 -0.56
C SER A 67 -3.44 14.53 -0.98
N PHE A 68 -2.41 13.79 -0.59
CA PHE A 68 -2.24 12.38 -0.92
C PHE A 68 -2.84 11.52 0.20
N GLY A 69 -4.02 10.96 -0.06
CA GLY A 69 -4.65 9.98 0.82
C GLY A 69 -4.03 8.59 0.62
N TRP A 70 -3.92 7.83 1.68
CA TRP A 70 -3.46 6.45 1.62
C TRP A 70 -4.12 5.62 2.73
N GLN A 71 -4.22 4.32 2.49
CA GLN A 71 -4.64 3.33 3.47
C GLN A 71 -3.77 2.10 3.28
N ILE A 72 -3.00 1.73 4.30
CA ILE A 72 -2.36 0.42 4.35
C ILE A 72 -3.30 -0.49 5.13
N LEU A 73 -3.60 -1.67 4.57
CA LEU A 73 -4.31 -2.72 5.27
C LEU A 73 -3.34 -3.42 6.24
N GLU A 74 -2.94 -2.73 7.30
CA GLU A 74 -2.32 -3.38 8.46
C GLU A 74 -3.46 -3.84 9.36
N ASP A 75 -3.72 -5.14 9.38
CA ASP A 75 -4.83 -5.77 10.11
C ASP A 75 -6.24 -5.25 9.76
N LEU A 76 -6.84 -5.87 8.74
CA LEU A 76 -8.27 -6.19 8.86
C LEU A 76 -8.38 -7.14 10.07
N ARG A 77 -8.56 -6.56 11.27
CA ARG A 77 -8.92 -7.30 12.49
C ARG A 77 -10.02 -8.31 12.14
N ASP A 78 -9.87 -9.53 12.68
CA ASP A 78 -10.69 -10.72 12.40
C ASP A 78 -12.15 -10.41 12.05
N LEU A 79 -12.63 -11.03 10.97
CA LEU A 79 -14.04 -11.01 10.53
C LEU A 79 -15.02 -11.33 11.67
#